data_AF-A0A524KCA0-F1
#
_entry.id   AF-A0A524KCA0-F1
#
_cell.length_a   1.000
_cell.length_b   1.000
_cell.length_c   1.000
_cell.angle_alpha   90.00
_cell.angle_beta   90.00
_cell.angle_gamma   90.00
#
_symmetry.space_group_name_H-M   'P 1'
#
loop_
_entity.id
_entity.type
_entity.pdbx_description
1 polymer ?
#
loop_
_entity_poly.entity_id
_entity_poly.type
_entity_poly.pdbx_seq_one_letter_code
_entity_poly.pdbx_strand_id
1 'polypeptide(L)'
;MMISRPCLVLPGRSTPGHSLVVAAILGLCMLASPGAQETREWSDTSVRPLVEGARSALSLGYRAAAVELLDEVLSLAPSNSDAAYLRALLAQGDGEPGVLVERFLSSALSSDAFSLYDRTDAELLLAGILVRTGRSGQALRFLAGMPRDAEPLYLESLAKRALGDRAGSRAAVMESMRRFPSDPRPLLSWLLYGAPDPADIEDSALVRKAFVVLPGLKEMDPDLLIALAPYAPDAEEARLLVREYRSANRLSPNSTVLAFSYGLIDVNKATDELFSGNIAPDAADLRSLYALLPDTVARDRFISGFSTYTGLVTCDDSGDGIPEATSLYRSGTLVSWVYDGDQDGQPERMATMKESAPTEIRIRSGSAELVLRYDPWPYVKTAT
;
A
#
# COMPACT_ATOMS: atom_id res chain seq x y z
N MET A 1 -14.76 29.15 -14.69
CA MET A 1 -14.90 29.00 -13.23
C MET A 1 -14.53 27.54 -12.94
N MET A 2 -13.25 27.30 -12.67
CA MET A 2 -12.66 25.96 -12.54
C MET A 2 -13.01 25.40 -11.16
N ILE A 3 -13.73 24.28 -11.13
CA ILE A 3 -14.02 23.55 -9.89
C ILE A 3 -12.86 22.59 -9.66
N SER A 4 -12.26 22.73 -8.49
CA SER A 4 -11.06 22.04 -8.03
C SER A 4 -11.22 20.51 -7.97
N ARG A 5 -10.12 19.82 -8.30
CA ARG A 5 -9.90 18.39 -8.10
C ARG A 5 -9.99 18.04 -6.61
N PRO A 6 -10.68 16.96 -6.19
CA PRO A 6 -10.61 16.49 -4.81
C PRO A 6 -9.30 15.70 -4.60
N CYS A 7 -8.43 16.24 -3.76
CA CYS A 7 -7.27 15.57 -3.19
C CYS A 7 -7.68 14.51 -2.16
N LEU A 8 -6.84 13.48 -2.04
CA LEU A 8 -6.77 12.48 -0.97
C LEU A 8 -6.97 13.10 0.42
N VAL A 9 -7.91 12.56 1.21
CA VAL A 9 -8.06 12.84 2.66
C VAL A 9 -8.06 11.53 3.43
N LEU A 10 -7.22 11.47 4.47
CA LEU A 10 -6.99 10.36 5.41
C LEU A 10 -8.23 10.05 6.30
N PRO A 11 -8.32 8.84 6.91
CA PRO A 11 -9.56 8.34 7.51
C PRO A 11 -9.83 8.91 8.91
N GLY A 12 -11.04 9.45 9.09
CA GLY A 12 -11.61 9.83 10.38
C GLY A 12 -12.43 8.69 11.01
N ARG A 13 -12.29 8.53 12.33
CA ARG A 13 -12.89 7.49 13.18
C ARG A 13 -14.41 7.35 13.03
N SER A 14 -14.86 6.09 13.04
CA SER A 14 -16.27 5.68 13.08
C SER A 14 -16.93 5.96 14.43
N THR A 15 -18.22 6.33 14.38
CA THR A 15 -19.18 6.11 15.49
C THR A 15 -20.47 5.52 14.91
N PRO A 16 -21.17 4.62 15.63
CA PRO A 16 -22.34 3.92 15.10
C PRO A 16 -23.64 4.64 15.47
N GLY A 17 -24.65 4.58 14.62
CA GLY A 17 -26.00 5.07 14.97
C GLY A 17 -27.03 4.99 13.84
N HIS A 18 -27.81 3.90 13.87
CA HIS A 18 -29.25 3.76 13.56
C HIS A 18 -29.85 4.26 12.23
N SER A 19 -30.29 3.28 11.44
CA SER A 19 -31.64 3.01 10.89
C SER A 19 -32.55 4.14 10.37
N LEU A 20 -33.19 3.82 9.22
CA LEU A 20 -34.33 4.48 8.53
C LEU A 20 -33.89 5.73 7.73
N VAL A 21 -34.09 5.81 6.41
CA VAL A 21 -35.35 5.69 5.66
C VAL A 21 -35.04 5.31 4.20
N VAL A 22 -35.55 4.17 3.73
CA VAL A 22 -35.78 3.90 2.30
C VAL A 22 -37.29 3.91 2.10
N ALA A 23 -37.80 4.90 1.37
CA ALA A 23 -39.19 4.96 0.96
C ALA A 23 -39.33 5.70 -0.37
N ALA A 24 -40.25 5.19 -1.20
CA ALA A 24 -40.57 5.54 -2.59
C ALA A 24 -39.56 4.95 -3.60
N ILE A 25 -39.88 3.90 -4.34
CA ILE A 25 -40.92 3.88 -5.38
C ILE A 25 -41.65 2.54 -5.41
N LEU A 26 -42.97 2.57 -5.23
CA LEU A 26 -43.88 1.44 -5.39
C LEU A 26 -44.92 1.85 -6.43
N GLY A 27 -44.93 1.17 -7.58
CA GLY A 27 -45.91 1.45 -8.63
C GLY A 27 -45.69 0.67 -9.92
N LEU A 28 -45.98 -0.64 -9.90
CA LEU A 28 -46.90 -1.31 -10.83
C LEU A 28 -46.86 -2.83 -10.60
N CYS A 29 -47.94 -3.40 -10.07
CA CYS A 29 -48.32 -4.77 -10.37
C CYS A 29 -49.09 -4.77 -11.69
N MET A 30 -48.82 -5.71 -12.60
CA MET A 30 -49.83 -6.52 -13.30
C MET A 30 -49.17 -7.52 -14.28
N LEU A 31 -49.63 -8.77 -14.16
CA LEU A 31 -49.58 -9.89 -15.12
C LEU A 31 -48.27 -10.71 -15.22
N ALA A 32 -48.25 -11.80 -14.46
CA ALA A 32 -47.36 -12.93 -14.64
C ALA A 32 -47.82 -13.79 -15.82
N SER A 33 -46.92 -14.01 -16.78
CA SER A 33 -46.87 -15.19 -17.64
C SER A 33 -45.55 -15.92 -17.34
N PRO A 34 -45.51 -17.26 -17.25
CA PRO A 34 -44.27 -17.99 -17.09
C PRO A 34 -43.64 -18.16 -18.47
N GLY A 35 -42.89 -17.15 -18.91
CA GLY A 35 -42.11 -17.19 -20.14
C GLY A 35 -40.79 -16.49 -19.88
N ALA A 36 -39.69 -17.23 -20.09
CA ALA A 36 -38.29 -16.78 -20.14
C ALA A 36 -37.96 -15.53 -19.31
N GLN A 37 -37.25 -15.70 -18.18
CA GLN A 37 -36.46 -14.61 -17.61
C GLN A 37 -35.36 -14.25 -18.62
N GLU A 38 -35.70 -13.43 -19.62
CA GLU A 38 -34.74 -12.50 -20.19
C GLU A 38 -34.33 -11.59 -19.02
N THR A 39 -33.12 -11.81 -18.50
CA THR A 39 -32.43 -10.80 -17.70
C THR A 39 -32.35 -9.54 -18.56
N ARG A 40 -33.32 -8.64 -18.37
CA ARG A 40 -33.31 -7.32 -18.99
C ARG A 40 -32.12 -6.59 -18.38
N GLU A 41 -30.98 -6.61 -19.07
CA GLU A 41 -29.88 -5.71 -18.74
C GLU A 41 -30.41 -4.29 -18.80
N TRP A 42 -30.29 -3.59 -17.68
CA TRP A 42 -30.69 -2.19 -17.63
C TRP A 42 -29.70 -1.39 -18.46
N SER A 43 -30.21 -0.54 -19.36
CA SER A 43 -29.32 0.33 -20.14
C SER A 43 -28.59 1.30 -19.22
N ASP A 44 -27.39 1.74 -19.62
CA ASP A 44 -26.61 2.75 -18.88
C ASP A 44 -27.41 4.03 -18.59
N THR A 45 -28.32 4.40 -19.49
CA THR A 45 -29.20 5.57 -19.28
C THR A 45 -30.17 5.36 -18.11
N SER A 46 -30.61 4.13 -17.88
CA SER A 46 -31.57 3.81 -16.82
C SER A 46 -30.94 3.80 -15.43
N VAL A 47 -29.66 3.41 -15.33
CA VAL A 47 -28.93 3.37 -14.05
C VAL A 47 -28.16 4.66 -13.74
N ARG A 48 -28.03 5.58 -14.71
CA ARG A 48 -27.32 6.87 -14.55
C ARG A 48 -27.73 7.68 -13.32
N PRO A 49 -29.03 7.81 -12.95
CA PRO A 49 -29.41 8.56 -11.75
C PRO A 49 -28.85 7.98 -10.45
N LEU A 50 -28.65 6.65 -10.39
CA LEU A 50 -28.04 5.99 -9.23
C LEU A 50 -26.54 6.29 -9.14
N VAL A 51 -25.84 6.30 -10.28
CA VAL A 51 -24.41 6.69 -10.33
C VAL A 51 -24.22 8.15 -9.94
N GLU A 52 -25.07 9.06 -10.43
CA GLU A 52 -25.07 10.47 -10.01
C GLU A 52 -25.44 10.63 -8.52
N GLY A 53 -26.35 9.80 -8.02
CA GLY A 53 -26.71 9.70 -6.61
C GLY A 53 -25.52 9.28 -5.74
N ALA A 54 -24.76 8.26 -6.16
CA ALA A 54 -23.55 7.82 -5.47
C ALA A 54 -22.48 8.93 -5.42
N ARG A 55 -22.27 9.66 -6.52
CA ARG A 55 -21.36 10.82 -6.56
C ARG A 55 -21.78 11.91 -5.58
N SER A 56 -23.08 12.19 -5.52
CA SER A 56 -23.64 13.18 -4.58
C SER A 56 -23.46 12.74 -3.14
N ALA A 57 -23.73 11.46 -2.84
CA ALA A 57 -23.49 10.88 -1.52
C ALA A 57 -22.01 11.02 -1.10
N LEU A 58 -21.07 10.76 -2.02
CA LEU A 58 -19.63 10.97 -1.76
C LEU A 58 -19.30 12.43 -1.47
N SER A 59 -19.84 13.39 -2.23
CA SER A 59 -19.60 14.82 -1.96
C SER A 59 -20.12 15.29 -0.60
N LEU A 60 -21.10 14.58 -0.04
CA LEU A 60 -21.67 14.83 1.28
C LEU A 60 -21.01 13.99 2.40
N GLY A 61 -20.01 13.17 2.06
CA GLY A 61 -19.32 12.29 3.00
C GLY A 61 -20.05 10.98 3.34
N TYR A 62 -21.17 10.68 2.67
CA TYR A 62 -21.94 9.45 2.87
C TYR A 62 -21.37 8.29 2.05
N ARG A 63 -20.20 7.81 2.46
CA ARG A 63 -19.45 6.80 1.72
C ARG A 63 -20.13 5.43 1.65
N ALA A 64 -20.70 4.95 2.75
CA ALA A 64 -21.40 3.66 2.77
C ALA A 64 -22.61 3.66 1.81
N ALA A 65 -23.40 4.74 1.81
CA ALA A 65 -24.54 4.88 0.91
C ALA A 65 -24.09 4.92 -0.57
N ALA A 66 -22.95 5.54 -0.87
CA ALA A 66 -22.40 5.53 -2.21
C ALA A 66 -22.01 4.12 -2.67
N VAL A 67 -21.42 3.30 -1.78
CA VAL A 67 -21.10 1.90 -2.08
C VAL A 67 -22.37 1.10 -2.36
N GLU A 68 -23.41 1.23 -1.52
CA GLU A 68 -24.69 0.53 -1.71
C GLU A 68 -25.33 0.87 -3.07
N LEU A 69 -25.37 2.15 -3.44
CA LEU A 69 -25.90 2.59 -4.73
C LEU A 69 -25.09 2.05 -5.91
N LEU A 70 -23.77 1.98 -5.78
CA LEU A 70 -22.90 1.43 -6.84
C LEU A 70 -23.03 -0.07 -6.98
N ASP A 71 -23.12 -0.80 -5.87
CA ASP A 71 -23.36 -2.24 -5.87
C ASP A 71 -24.74 -2.55 -6.47
N GLU A 72 -25.76 -1.72 -6.20
CA GLU A 72 -27.06 -1.80 -6.87
C GLU A 72 -26.93 -1.58 -8.38
N VAL A 73 -26.23 -0.54 -8.83
CA VAL A 73 -25.98 -0.30 -10.27
C VAL A 73 -25.28 -1.49 -10.91
N LEU A 74 -24.21 -2.01 -10.30
CA LEU A 74 -23.43 -3.12 -10.84
C LEU A 74 -24.20 -4.45 -10.81
N SER A 75 -25.22 -4.59 -9.94
CA SER A 75 -26.14 -5.72 -9.98
C SER A 75 -27.13 -5.65 -11.15
N LEU A 76 -27.53 -4.44 -11.57
CA LEU A 76 -28.51 -4.19 -12.64
C LEU A 76 -27.86 -4.04 -14.02
N ALA A 77 -26.67 -3.46 -14.07
CA ALA A 77 -25.87 -3.17 -15.25
C ALA A 77 -24.37 -3.44 -14.96
N PRO A 78 -23.93 -4.72 -14.99
CA PRO A 78 -22.56 -5.10 -14.62
C PRO A 78 -21.45 -4.50 -15.49
N SER A 79 -21.79 -4.09 -16.72
CA SER A 79 -20.89 -3.47 -17.70
C SER A 79 -20.78 -1.95 -17.57
N ASN A 80 -21.41 -1.32 -16.56
CA ASN A 80 -21.36 0.13 -16.43
C ASN A 80 -19.95 0.60 -16.00
N SER A 81 -19.20 1.21 -16.91
CA SER A 81 -17.81 1.62 -16.69
C SER A 81 -17.65 2.65 -15.58
N ASP A 82 -18.54 3.65 -15.51
CA ASP A 82 -18.46 4.71 -14.49
C ASP A 82 -18.71 4.16 -13.08
N ALA A 83 -19.70 3.28 -12.91
CA ALA A 83 -20.00 2.65 -11.63
C ALA A 83 -18.88 1.72 -11.18
N ALA A 84 -18.35 0.90 -12.10
CA ALA A 84 -17.25 -0.01 -11.81
C ALA A 84 -15.97 0.77 -11.43
N TYR A 85 -15.63 1.83 -12.16
CA TYR A 85 -14.50 2.69 -11.82
C TYR A 85 -14.68 3.37 -10.46
N LEU A 86 -15.84 3.97 -10.19
CA LEU A 86 -16.08 4.62 -8.90
C LEU A 86 -16.06 3.61 -7.74
N ARG A 87 -16.60 2.41 -7.94
CA ARG A 87 -16.54 1.34 -6.95
C ARG A 87 -15.10 0.85 -6.71
N ALA A 88 -14.25 0.83 -7.73
CA ALA A 88 -12.83 0.53 -7.60
C ALA A 88 -12.08 1.59 -6.78
N LEU A 89 -12.35 2.89 -7.03
CA LEU A 89 -11.79 3.98 -6.24
C LEU A 89 -12.18 3.87 -4.76
N LEU A 90 -13.44 3.54 -4.47
CA LEU A 90 -13.90 3.34 -3.11
C LEU A 90 -13.27 2.10 -2.48
N ALA A 91 -13.23 0.97 -3.19
CA ALA A 91 -12.56 -0.25 -2.74
C ALA A 91 -11.12 0.02 -2.32
N GLN A 92 -10.36 0.72 -3.16
CA GLN A 92 -8.97 1.08 -2.87
C GLN A 92 -8.85 2.00 -1.65
N GLY A 93 -9.72 3.00 -1.52
CA GLY A 93 -9.75 3.90 -0.37
C GLY A 93 -10.16 3.20 0.95
N ASP A 94 -10.90 2.09 0.86
CA ASP A 94 -11.31 1.26 2.01
C ASP A 94 -10.22 0.28 2.46
N GLY A 95 -9.17 0.10 1.67
CA GLY A 95 -8.23 -1.00 1.86
C GLY A 95 -8.86 -2.36 1.57
N GLU A 96 -9.88 -2.42 0.70
CA GLU A 96 -10.35 -3.70 0.16
C GLU A 96 -9.23 -4.39 -0.66
N PRO A 97 -9.26 -5.73 -0.80
CA PRO A 97 -8.23 -6.46 -1.52
C PRO A 97 -7.99 -5.91 -2.94
N GLY A 98 -6.72 -5.78 -3.33
CA GLY A 98 -6.30 -5.31 -4.65
C GLY A 98 -6.94 -6.09 -5.81
N VAL A 99 -7.14 -7.41 -5.66
CA VAL A 99 -7.85 -8.24 -6.65
C VAL A 99 -9.31 -7.79 -6.89
N LEU A 100 -9.97 -7.26 -5.87
CA LEU A 100 -11.33 -6.71 -6.01
C LEU A 100 -11.32 -5.39 -6.79
N VAL A 101 -10.35 -4.52 -6.47
CA VAL A 101 -10.11 -3.26 -7.21
C VAL A 101 -9.81 -3.56 -8.68
N GLU A 102 -8.91 -4.50 -8.96
CA GLU A 102 -8.55 -4.91 -10.31
C GLU A 102 -9.75 -5.47 -11.07
N ARG A 103 -10.59 -6.28 -10.43
CA ARG A 103 -11.79 -6.84 -11.06
C ARG A 103 -12.73 -5.74 -11.52
N PHE A 104 -12.98 -4.74 -10.67
CA PHE A 104 -13.82 -3.60 -11.04
C PHE A 104 -13.20 -2.78 -12.19
N LEU A 105 -11.90 -2.49 -12.12
CA LEU A 105 -11.19 -1.77 -13.18
C LEU A 105 -11.18 -2.54 -14.51
N SER A 106 -10.96 -3.84 -14.47
CA SER A 106 -10.98 -4.71 -15.65
C SER A 106 -12.37 -4.72 -16.29
N SER A 107 -13.43 -4.77 -15.49
CA SER A 107 -14.81 -4.65 -15.98
C SER A 107 -15.05 -3.29 -16.65
N ALA A 108 -14.62 -2.21 -16.00
CA ALA A 108 -14.79 -0.85 -16.50
C ALA A 108 -14.08 -0.63 -17.84
N LEU A 109 -12.82 -1.07 -17.95
CA LEU A 109 -11.98 -0.92 -19.14
C LEU A 109 -12.40 -1.85 -20.29
N SER A 110 -12.95 -3.02 -19.99
CA SER A 110 -13.46 -3.95 -21.01
C SER A 110 -14.76 -3.46 -21.65
N SER A 111 -15.60 -2.78 -20.86
CA SER A 111 -16.89 -2.27 -21.33
C SER A 111 -16.76 -0.96 -22.10
N ASP A 112 -15.75 -0.14 -21.78
CA ASP A 112 -15.40 1.10 -22.48
C ASP A 112 -16.56 2.11 -22.65
N ALA A 113 -17.50 2.10 -21.72
CA ALA A 113 -18.73 2.91 -21.75
C ALA A 113 -18.63 4.09 -20.75
N PHE A 114 -17.48 4.75 -20.71
CA PHE A 114 -17.24 5.88 -19.80
C PHE A 114 -18.01 7.13 -20.24
N SER A 115 -18.72 7.77 -19.31
CA SER A 115 -19.49 8.98 -19.57
C SER A 115 -19.25 10.10 -18.54
N LEU A 116 -18.93 9.73 -17.30
CA LEU A 116 -18.69 10.66 -16.20
C LEU A 116 -17.21 10.75 -15.81
N TYR A 117 -16.44 9.71 -16.11
CA TYR A 117 -15.02 9.58 -15.79
C TYR A 117 -14.20 9.33 -17.05
N ASP A 118 -12.88 9.52 -16.95
CA ASP A 118 -11.97 9.27 -18.06
C ASP A 118 -11.40 7.87 -18.00
N ARG A 119 -11.39 7.17 -19.15
CA ARG A 119 -10.75 5.86 -19.30
C ARG A 119 -9.29 5.88 -18.83
N THR A 120 -8.56 6.95 -19.14
CA THR A 120 -7.15 7.12 -18.75
C THR A 120 -6.95 7.07 -17.24
N ASP A 121 -7.91 7.57 -16.44
CA ASP A 121 -7.82 7.53 -14.98
C ASP A 121 -8.00 6.11 -14.45
N ALA A 122 -8.88 5.31 -15.08
CA ALA A 122 -9.04 3.89 -14.77
C ALA A 122 -7.79 3.08 -15.16
N GLU A 123 -7.20 3.36 -16.32
CA GLU A 123 -5.94 2.75 -16.75
C GLU A 123 -4.78 3.11 -15.81
N LEU A 124 -4.71 4.37 -15.35
CA LEU A 124 -3.69 4.82 -14.42
C LEU A 124 -3.84 4.14 -13.05
N LEU A 125 -5.07 4.02 -12.54
CA LEU A 125 -5.33 3.29 -11.29
C LEU A 125 -4.95 1.80 -11.42
N LEU A 126 -5.30 1.18 -12.56
CA LEU A 126 -4.93 -0.20 -12.83
C LEU A 126 -3.41 -0.36 -12.94
N ALA A 127 -2.71 0.57 -13.59
CA ALA A 127 -1.25 0.56 -13.64
C ALA A 127 -0.64 0.58 -12.23
N GLY A 128 -1.20 1.36 -11.30
CA GLY A 128 -0.78 1.35 -9.89
C GLY A 128 -0.98 0.01 -9.21
N ILE A 129 -2.12 -0.65 -9.43
CA ILE A 129 -2.38 -2.02 -8.93
C ILE A 129 -1.37 -3.01 -9.54
N LEU A 130 -1.11 -2.91 -10.85
CA LEU A 130 -0.18 -3.79 -11.55
C LEU A 130 1.27 -3.61 -11.08
N VAL A 131 1.70 -2.37 -10.75
CA VAL A 131 3.03 -2.13 -10.17
C VAL A 131 3.16 -2.82 -8.82
N ARG A 132 2.20 -2.58 -7.92
CA ARG A 132 2.15 -3.16 -6.58
C ARG A 132 2.15 -4.69 -6.61
N THR A 133 1.36 -5.26 -7.52
CA THR A 133 1.21 -6.72 -7.64
C THR A 133 2.31 -7.40 -8.46
N GLY A 134 3.49 -6.78 -8.59
CA GLY A 134 4.64 -7.34 -9.31
C GLY A 134 4.49 -7.47 -10.83
N ARG A 135 3.39 -6.99 -11.43
CA ARG A 135 3.08 -7.05 -12.87
C ARG A 135 3.57 -5.79 -13.60
N SER A 136 4.75 -5.30 -13.25
CA SER A 136 5.33 -4.04 -13.71
C SER A 136 5.46 -3.93 -15.23
N GLY A 137 5.74 -5.04 -15.92
CA GLY A 137 5.80 -5.06 -17.39
C GLY A 137 4.46 -4.78 -18.06
N GLN A 138 3.34 -5.13 -17.40
CA GLN A 138 2.01 -4.77 -17.89
C GLN A 138 1.69 -3.31 -17.59
N ALA A 139 2.04 -2.83 -16.39
CA ALA A 139 1.87 -1.44 -16.00
C ALA A 139 2.58 -0.49 -16.99
N LEU A 140 3.82 -0.77 -17.37
CA LEU A 140 4.56 0.05 -18.33
C LEU A 140 3.88 0.18 -19.70
N ARG A 141 3.10 -0.82 -20.14
CA ARG A 141 2.33 -0.74 -21.38
C ARG A 141 1.20 0.27 -21.29
N PHE A 142 0.50 0.33 -20.15
CA PHE A 142 -0.52 1.36 -19.90
C PHE A 142 0.13 2.75 -19.82
N LEU A 143 1.26 2.87 -19.11
CA LEU A 143 1.95 4.14 -18.91
C LEU A 143 2.56 4.73 -20.19
N ALA A 144 2.95 3.91 -21.17
CA ALA A 144 3.66 4.34 -22.38
C ALA A 144 2.89 5.36 -23.24
N GLY A 145 1.56 5.33 -23.21
CA GLY A 145 0.68 6.25 -23.96
C GLY A 145 0.18 7.46 -23.16
N MET A 146 0.48 7.53 -21.87
CA MET A 146 -0.08 8.54 -20.98
C MET A 146 0.73 9.85 -21.00
N PRO A 147 0.08 10.99 -20.71
CA PRO A 147 0.79 12.21 -20.38
C PRO A 147 1.77 11.95 -19.24
N ARG A 148 3.01 12.44 -19.38
CA ARG A 148 4.07 12.24 -18.39
C ARG A 148 3.87 13.16 -17.18
N ASP A 149 2.79 12.97 -16.44
CA ASP A 149 2.48 13.73 -15.22
C ASP A 149 3.11 13.10 -13.97
N ALA A 150 2.88 13.68 -12.79
CA ALA A 150 3.51 13.24 -11.53
C ALA A 150 3.25 11.76 -11.24
N GLU A 151 2.00 11.31 -11.33
CA GLU A 151 1.62 9.93 -11.02
C GLU A 151 2.16 8.91 -12.03
N PRO A 152 2.01 9.09 -13.36
CA PRO A 152 2.65 8.20 -14.33
C PRO A 152 4.17 8.11 -14.18
N LEU A 153 4.86 9.22 -13.91
CA LEU A 153 6.31 9.23 -13.70
C LEU A 153 6.71 8.47 -12.42
N TYR A 154 5.93 8.62 -11.36
CA TYR A 154 6.14 7.87 -10.12
C TYR A 154 5.98 6.37 -10.37
N LEU A 155 4.86 5.94 -10.95
CA LEU A 155 4.61 4.53 -11.27
C LEU A 155 5.64 3.96 -12.26
N GLU A 156 6.05 4.75 -13.26
CA GLU A 156 7.10 4.35 -14.21
C GLU A 156 8.43 4.09 -13.49
N SER A 157 8.80 4.94 -12.52
CA SER A 157 10.03 4.76 -11.74
C SER A 157 10.00 3.44 -10.96
N LEU A 158 8.90 3.16 -10.26
CA LEU A 158 8.71 1.91 -9.52
C LEU A 158 8.74 0.70 -10.45
N ALA A 159 7.98 0.75 -11.55
CA ALA A 159 7.86 -0.35 -12.50
C ALA A 159 9.19 -0.70 -13.15
N LYS A 160 9.97 0.31 -13.56
CA LYS A 160 11.29 0.09 -14.16
C LYS A 160 12.28 -0.48 -13.16
N ARG A 161 12.26 0.00 -11.91
CA ARG A 161 13.10 -0.56 -10.85
C ARG A 161 12.78 -2.03 -10.59
N ALA A 162 11.50 -2.39 -10.48
CA ALA A 162 11.06 -3.77 -10.27
C ALA A 162 11.51 -4.72 -11.40
N LEU A 163 11.64 -4.21 -12.63
CA LEU A 163 12.17 -4.96 -13.77
C LEU A 163 13.71 -4.96 -13.88
N GLY A 164 14.41 -4.31 -12.94
CA GLY A 164 15.87 -4.17 -12.96
C GLY A 164 16.40 -3.07 -13.90
N ASP A 165 15.54 -2.27 -14.52
CA ASP A 165 15.92 -1.10 -15.33
C ASP A 165 16.25 0.10 -14.42
N ARG A 166 17.40 0.00 -13.75
CA ARG A 166 17.90 1.02 -12.81
C ARG A 166 18.05 2.39 -13.48
N ALA A 167 18.62 2.41 -14.69
CA ALA A 167 18.87 3.64 -15.45
C ALA A 167 17.56 4.34 -15.83
N GLY A 168 16.58 3.58 -16.35
CA GLY A 168 15.29 4.13 -16.71
C GLY A 168 14.47 4.58 -15.49
N SER A 169 14.56 3.87 -14.36
CA SER A 169 13.96 4.31 -13.10
C SER A 169 14.55 5.64 -12.64
N ARG A 170 15.89 5.75 -12.58
CA ARG A 170 16.60 6.99 -12.23
C ARG A 170 16.21 8.16 -13.14
N ALA A 171 16.10 7.91 -14.45
CA ALA A 171 15.65 8.92 -15.41
C ALA A 171 14.23 9.41 -15.11
N ALA A 172 13.30 8.52 -14.77
CA ALA A 172 11.94 8.89 -14.37
C ALA A 172 11.91 9.72 -13.08
N VAL A 173 12.72 9.38 -12.08
CA VAL A 173 12.88 10.17 -10.84
C VAL A 173 13.41 11.57 -11.14
N MET A 174 14.49 11.67 -11.93
CA MET A 174 15.08 12.96 -12.30
C MET A 174 14.10 13.86 -13.05
N GLU A 175 13.32 13.27 -13.97
CA GLU A 175 12.30 13.98 -14.73
C GLU A 175 11.15 14.44 -13.83
N SER A 176 10.71 13.59 -12.89
CA SER A 176 9.69 13.97 -11.91
C SER A 176 10.17 15.13 -11.05
N MET A 177 11.38 15.07 -10.48
CA MET A 177 11.94 16.18 -9.70
C MET A 177 12.06 17.49 -10.51
N ARG A 178 12.25 17.41 -11.83
CA ARG A 178 12.36 18.59 -12.70
C ARG A 178 11.01 19.21 -13.01
N ARG A 179 9.98 18.38 -13.27
CA ARG A 179 8.65 18.83 -13.69
C ARG A 179 7.69 19.07 -12.53
N PHE A 180 7.84 18.29 -11.48
CA PHE A 180 7.00 18.25 -10.29
C PHE A 180 7.89 18.36 -9.04
N PRO A 181 8.55 19.51 -8.81
CA PRO A 181 9.52 19.68 -7.73
C PRO A 181 8.92 19.60 -6.32
N SER A 182 7.59 19.49 -6.20
CA SER A 182 6.86 19.33 -4.94
C SER A 182 6.38 17.89 -4.71
N ASP A 183 6.68 16.94 -5.62
CA ASP A 183 6.36 15.52 -5.42
C ASP A 183 7.60 14.76 -4.88
N PRO A 184 7.64 14.44 -3.57
CA PRO A 184 8.78 13.76 -2.97
C PRO A 184 8.80 12.25 -3.28
N ARG A 185 7.67 11.65 -3.69
CA ARG A 185 7.49 10.19 -3.69
C ARG A 185 8.50 9.43 -4.56
N PRO A 186 8.79 9.85 -5.81
CA PRO A 186 9.79 9.14 -6.64
C PRO A 186 11.19 9.23 -6.04
N LEU A 187 11.56 10.39 -5.48
CA LEU A 187 12.86 10.57 -4.84
C LEU A 187 12.97 9.74 -3.56
N LEU A 188 11.96 9.79 -2.71
CA LEU A 188 11.91 9.04 -1.46
C LEU A 188 12.02 7.53 -1.73
N SER A 189 11.21 7.00 -2.66
CA SER A 189 11.27 5.59 -3.03
C SER A 189 12.64 5.19 -3.60
N TRP A 190 13.26 6.05 -4.41
CA TRP A 190 14.61 5.80 -4.91
C TRP A 190 15.64 5.72 -3.79
N LEU A 191 15.61 6.65 -2.83
CA LEU A 191 16.56 6.70 -1.73
C LEU A 191 16.40 5.53 -0.77
N LEU A 192 15.16 5.18 -0.40
CA LEU A 192 14.89 4.10 0.55
C LEU A 192 15.18 2.73 -0.03
N TYR A 193 14.77 2.48 -1.28
CA TYR A 193 14.76 1.11 -1.81
C TYR A 193 15.47 0.95 -3.15
N GLY A 194 15.82 2.04 -3.84
CA GLY A 194 16.74 1.97 -4.98
C GLY A 194 18.17 1.63 -4.57
N ALA A 195 18.49 1.74 -3.27
CA ALA A 195 19.83 1.61 -2.71
C ALA A 195 20.89 2.31 -3.58
N PRO A 196 20.84 3.65 -3.72
CA PRO A 196 21.81 4.44 -4.47
C PRO A 196 23.25 3.99 -4.16
N ASP A 197 24.04 3.75 -5.21
CA ASP A 197 25.45 3.39 -5.07
C ASP A 197 26.29 4.67 -5.06
N PRO A 198 26.99 5.01 -3.96
CA PRO A 198 27.87 6.18 -3.92
C PRO A 198 29.03 6.12 -4.93
N ALA A 199 29.39 4.93 -5.44
CA ALA A 199 30.40 4.79 -6.49
C ALA A 199 29.85 5.11 -7.88
N ASP A 200 28.53 5.02 -8.09
CA ASP A 200 27.89 5.37 -9.36
C ASP A 200 27.76 6.90 -9.50
N ILE A 201 28.25 7.42 -10.62
CA ILE A 201 28.32 8.87 -10.87
C ILE A 201 26.92 9.49 -10.96
N GLU A 202 25.96 8.77 -11.54
CA GLU A 202 24.61 9.27 -11.74
C GLU A 202 23.78 9.19 -10.45
N ASP A 203 23.93 8.14 -9.65
CA ASP A 203 23.34 8.04 -8.32
C ASP A 203 23.87 9.13 -7.40
N SER A 204 25.19 9.32 -7.40
CA SER A 204 25.83 10.41 -6.65
C SER A 204 25.33 11.78 -7.11
N ALA A 205 25.08 11.98 -8.40
CA ALA A 205 24.53 13.22 -8.93
C ALA A 205 23.09 13.45 -8.47
N LEU A 206 22.26 12.39 -8.47
CA LEU A 206 20.90 12.45 -7.98
C LEU A 206 20.84 12.74 -6.47
N VAL A 207 21.67 12.07 -5.67
CA VAL A 207 21.81 12.32 -4.22
C VAL A 207 22.22 13.77 -3.96
N ARG A 208 23.23 14.30 -4.65
CA ARG A 208 23.61 15.72 -4.51
C ARG A 208 22.45 16.65 -4.83
N LYS A 209 21.69 16.36 -5.89
CA LYS A 209 20.50 17.13 -6.23
C LYS A 209 19.41 17.02 -5.15
N ALA A 210 19.25 15.86 -4.54
CA ALA A 210 18.32 15.63 -3.44
C ALA A 210 18.63 16.53 -2.24
N PHE A 211 19.90 16.65 -1.84
CA PHE A 211 20.32 17.59 -0.79
C PHE A 211 20.00 19.05 -1.13
N VAL A 212 20.15 19.45 -2.40
CA VAL A 212 19.82 20.83 -2.84
C VAL A 212 18.33 21.12 -2.71
N VAL A 213 17.45 20.16 -3.01
CA VAL A 213 15.99 20.37 -2.97
C VAL A 213 15.36 20.04 -1.61
N LEU A 214 16.11 19.40 -0.71
CA LEU A 214 15.64 18.94 0.60
C LEU A 214 14.93 20.03 1.42
N PRO A 215 15.38 21.29 1.51
CA PRO A 215 14.71 22.31 2.32
C PRO A 215 13.25 22.55 1.93
N GLY A 216 12.91 22.37 0.64
CA GLY A 216 11.53 22.51 0.16
C GLY A 216 10.71 21.23 0.30
N LEU A 217 11.35 20.06 0.13
CA LEU A 217 10.65 18.78 0.14
C LEU A 217 10.42 18.22 1.55
N LYS A 218 11.29 18.52 2.52
CA LYS A 218 11.16 17.99 3.89
C LYS A 218 9.89 18.45 4.61
N GLU A 219 9.33 19.61 4.23
CA GLU A 219 8.05 20.09 4.76
C GLU A 219 6.86 19.30 4.19
N MET A 220 7.00 18.78 2.96
CA MET A 220 5.98 17.94 2.31
C MET A 220 6.06 16.51 2.82
N ASP A 221 7.28 15.98 2.90
CA ASP A 221 7.55 14.62 3.37
C ASP A 221 8.86 14.56 4.18
N PRO A 222 8.77 14.57 5.52
CA PRO A 222 9.92 14.52 6.42
C PRO A 222 10.71 13.21 6.35
N ASP A 223 10.15 12.12 5.81
CA ASP A 223 10.87 10.83 5.74
C ASP A 223 12.09 10.92 4.81
N LEU A 224 12.17 11.94 3.94
CA LEU A 224 13.36 12.27 3.17
C LEU A 224 14.59 12.55 4.05
N LEU A 225 14.43 13.07 5.27
CA LEU A 225 15.54 13.30 6.19
C LEU A 225 16.23 11.98 6.56
N ILE A 226 15.43 10.95 6.83
CA ILE A 226 15.91 9.61 7.19
C ILE A 226 16.45 8.89 5.96
N ALA A 227 15.79 9.04 4.81
CA ALA A 227 16.24 8.44 3.55
C ALA A 227 17.58 9.01 3.04
N LEU A 228 17.86 10.29 3.30
CA LEU A 228 19.11 10.94 2.88
C LEU A 228 20.27 10.79 3.87
N ALA A 229 19.99 10.52 5.16
CA ALA A 229 21.03 10.44 6.19
C ALA A 229 22.20 9.49 5.86
N PRO A 230 21.97 8.28 5.29
CA PRO A 230 23.06 7.39 4.86
C PRO A 230 23.99 7.98 3.79
N TYR A 231 23.51 8.97 3.04
CA TYR A 231 24.19 9.57 1.91
C TYR A 231 24.77 10.97 2.21
N ALA A 232 24.71 11.39 3.47
CA ALA A 232 25.27 12.65 3.90
C ALA A 232 26.79 12.71 3.66
N PRO A 233 27.34 13.89 3.34
CA PRO A 233 28.77 14.05 3.05
C PRO A 233 29.67 13.70 4.24
N ASP A 234 29.16 13.87 5.46
CA ASP A 234 29.85 13.55 6.70
C ASP A 234 28.88 13.12 7.81
N ALA A 235 29.44 12.61 8.90
CA ALA A 235 28.68 12.08 10.03
C ALA A 235 27.91 13.16 10.82
N GLU A 236 28.37 14.41 10.83
CA GLU A 236 27.67 15.49 11.55
C GLU A 236 26.41 15.91 10.78
N GLU A 237 26.51 16.00 9.45
CA GLU A 237 25.34 16.25 8.60
C GLU A 237 24.32 15.10 8.71
N ALA A 238 24.78 13.84 8.71
CA ALA A 238 23.89 12.69 8.94
C ALA A 238 23.18 12.77 10.30
N ARG A 239 23.92 13.13 11.36
CA ARG A 239 23.37 13.32 12.71
C ARG A 239 22.34 14.46 12.74
N LEU A 240 22.58 15.54 12.01
CA LEU A 240 21.67 16.68 11.93
C LEU A 240 20.33 16.26 11.33
N LEU A 241 20.34 15.54 10.20
CA LEU A 241 19.13 15.05 9.54
C LEU A 241 18.30 14.16 10.46
N VAL A 242 18.95 13.20 11.13
CA VAL A 242 18.26 12.28 12.06
C VAL A 242 17.72 13.04 13.28
N ARG A 243 18.47 14.02 13.82
CA ARG A 243 17.99 14.87 14.92
C ARG A 243 16.79 15.72 14.53
N GLU A 244 16.82 16.32 13.34
CA GLU A 244 15.73 17.14 12.82
C GLU A 244 14.45 16.30 12.72
N TYR A 245 14.53 15.13 12.09
CA TYR A 245 13.39 14.20 11.99
C TYR A 245 12.80 13.88 13.37
N ARG A 246 13.65 13.51 14.31
CA ARG A 246 13.24 13.10 15.67
C ARG A 246 12.75 14.27 16.52
N SER A 247 13.20 15.50 16.26
CA SER A 247 12.76 16.71 16.97
C SER A 247 11.28 17.03 16.74
N ALA A 248 10.73 16.57 15.61
CA ALA A 248 9.30 16.62 15.31
C ALA A 248 8.49 15.50 16.01
N ASN A 249 9.07 14.82 16.99
CA ASN A 249 8.48 13.66 17.70
C ASN A 249 8.06 12.52 16.75
N ARG A 250 8.78 12.38 15.62
CA ARG A 250 8.60 11.29 14.67
C ARG A 250 9.50 10.12 15.03
N LEU A 251 8.98 8.92 14.86
CA LEU A 251 9.67 7.67 15.14
C LEU A 251 9.35 6.67 14.04
N SER A 252 10.40 6.03 13.52
CA SER A 252 10.32 4.93 12.57
C SER A 252 11.41 3.91 12.90
N PRO A 253 11.26 2.64 12.49
CA PRO A 253 12.31 1.64 12.68
C PRO A 253 13.67 2.08 12.12
N ASN A 254 13.71 2.54 10.87
CA ASN A 254 14.93 3.02 10.23
C ASN A 254 15.55 4.23 10.96
N SER A 255 14.75 5.20 11.42
CA SER A 255 15.28 6.33 12.21
C SER A 255 15.88 5.88 13.56
N THR A 256 15.40 4.79 14.15
CA THR A 256 15.98 4.20 15.37
C THR A 256 17.33 3.55 15.06
N VAL A 257 17.40 2.76 13.99
CA VAL A 257 18.65 2.12 13.53
C VAL A 257 19.72 3.17 13.20
N LEU A 258 19.36 4.22 12.45
CA LEU A 258 20.29 5.30 12.12
C LEU A 258 20.68 6.14 13.34
N ALA A 259 19.75 6.44 14.24
CA ALA A 259 20.09 7.15 15.47
C ALA A 259 21.10 6.37 16.32
N PHE A 260 20.97 5.04 16.38
CA PHE A 260 21.94 4.19 17.06
C PHE A 260 23.28 4.16 16.31
N SER A 261 23.27 3.94 14.99
CA SER A 261 24.51 3.84 14.19
C SER A 261 25.35 5.13 14.23
N TYR A 262 24.71 6.30 14.30
CA TYR A 262 25.39 7.58 14.44
C TYR A 262 25.70 7.99 15.88
N GLY A 263 25.37 7.15 16.87
CA GLY A 263 25.67 7.39 18.30
C GLY A 263 24.80 8.48 18.94
N LEU A 264 23.59 8.72 18.41
CA LEU A 264 22.62 9.65 18.97
C LEU A 264 21.81 9.06 20.13
N ILE A 265 21.66 7.73 20.14
CA ILE A 265 21.00 6.97 21.20
C ILE A 265 21.85 5.74 21.58
N ASP A 266 21.63 5.23 22.77
CA ASP A 266 22.29 4.01 23.24
C ASP A 266 21.46 2.74 22.91
N VAL A 267 22.04 1.58 23.22
CA VAL A 267 21.40 0.27 22.97
C VAL A 267 20.08 0.11 23.72
N ASN A 268 19.94 0.67 24.92
CA ASN A 268 18.73 0.54 25.72
C ASN A 268 17.59 1.30 25.05
N LYS A 269 17.86 2.55 24.67
CA LYS A 269 16.87 3.39 24.01
C LYS A 269 16.48 2.85 22.64
N ALA A 270 17.44 2.37 21.85
CA ALA A 270 17.18 1.76 20.56
C ALA A 270 16.28 0.51 20.69
N THR A 271 16.59 -0.36 21.67
CA THR A 271 15.79 -1.56 21.97
C THR A 271 14.37 -1.19 22.42
N ASP A 272 14.24 -0.21 23.30
CA ASP A 272 12.94 0.23 23.83
C ASP A 272 12.07 0.90 22.74
N GLU A 273 12.66 1.68 21.84
CA GLU A 273 11.95 2.30 20.71
C GLU A 273 11.43 1.22 19.75
N LEU A 274 12.31 0.31 19.33
CA LEU A 274 12.01 -0.71 18.33
C LEU A 274 10.97 -1.74 18.81
N PHE A 275 10.98 -2.06 20.10
CA PHE A 275 10.04 -3.01 20.71
C PHE A 275 8.93 -2.34 21.54
N SER A 276 8.69 -1.04 21.34
CA SER A 276 7.63 -0.30 22.03
C SER A 276 6.22 -0.74 21.65
N GLY A 277 6.05 -1.40 20.51
CA GLY A 277 4.74 -1.74 19.92
C GLY A 277 4.05 -0.58 19.19
N ASN A 278 4.63 0.63 19.22
CA ASN A 278 4.10 1.80 18.53
C ASN A 278 4.52 1.86 17.04
N ILE A 279 5.59 1.16 16.69
CA ILE A 279 6.10 1.00 15.34
C ILE A 279 6.20 -0.49 15.02
N ALA A 280 5.98 -0.85 13.75
CA ALA A 280 6.20 -2.20 13.25
C ALA A 280 7.57 -2.23 12.57
N PRO A 281 8.59 -2.89 13.17
CA PRO A 281 9.90 -3.04 12.54
C PRO A 281 9.85 -4.00 11.36
N ASP A 282 10.63 -3.70 10.32
CA ASP A 282 10.92 -4.68 9.28
C ASP A 282 12.01 -5.66 9.74
N ALA A 283 11.98 -6.89 9.21
CA ALA A 283 13.02 -7.88 9.46
C ALA A 283 14.42 -7.37 9.08
N ALA A 284 14.54 -6.53 8.05
CA ALA A 284 15.78 -5.85 7.68
C ALA A 284 16.26 -4.87 8.76
N ASP A 285 15.37 -4.11 9.39
CA ASP A 285 15.71 -3.20 10.49
C ASP A 285 16.22 -3.98 11.72
N LEU A 286 15.54 -5.08 12.07
CA LEU A 286 15.96 -5.96 13.17
C LEU A 286 17.35 -6.53 12.93
N ARG A 287 17.61 -7.03 11.72
CA ARG A 287 18.93 -7.55 11.31
C ARG A 287 19.99 -6.45 11.34
N SER A 288 19.66 -5.26 10.86
CA SER A 288 20.57 -4.11 10.81
C SER A 288 20.97 -3.65 12.21
N LEU A 289 20.00 -3.48 13.13
CA LEU A 289 20.32 -3.12 14.51
C LEU A 289 21.15 -4.20 15.19
N TYR A 290 20.76 -5.48 15.05
CA TYR A 290 21.48 -6.59 15.68
C TYR A 290 22.94 -6.69 15.20
N ALA A 291 23.20 -6.44 13.91
CA ALA A 291 24.54 -6.44 13.34
C ALA A 291 25.42 -5.29 13.87
N LEU A 292 24.82 -4.16 14.28
CA LEU A 292 25.52 -3.02 14.86
C LEU A 292 25.85 -3.21 16.36
N LEU A 293 25.31 -4.24 17.03
CA LEU A 293 25.53 -4.44 18.46
C LEU A 293 26.98 -4.88 18.75
N PRO A 294 27.72 -4.13 19.61
CA PRO A 294 29.17 -4.27 19.75
C PRO A 294 29.60 -5.52 20.53
N ASP A 295 28.77 -5.99 21.47
CA ASP A 295 29.14 -7.05 22.41
C ASP A 295 27.95 -7.95 22.79
N THR A 296 28.21 -8.95 23.63
CA THR A 296 27.21 -9.91 24.10
C THR A 296 26.17 -9.27 25.01
N VAL A 297 26.53 -8.27 25.82
CA VAL A 297 25.61 -7.59 26.73
C VAL A 297 24.55 -6.82 25.94
N ALA A 298 24.98 -6.13 24.89
CA ALA A 298 24.09 -5.45 23.96
C ALA A 298 23.14 -6.42 23.25
N ARG A 299 23.65 -7.59 22.81
CA ARG A 299 22.84 -8.64 22.17
C ARG A 299 21.83 -9.27 23.14
N ASP A 300 22.23 -9.53 24.38
CA ASP A 300 21.33 -10.06 25.41
C ASP A 300 20.22 -9.06 25.74
N ARG A 301 20.52 -7.75 25.75
CA ARG A 301 19.52 -6.70 25.92
C ARG A 301 18.50 -6.69 24.79
N PHE A 302 18.97 -6.81 23.54
CA PHE A 302 18.10 -6.88 22.36
C PHE A 302 17.20 -8.12 22.39
N ILE A 303 17.77 -9.30 22.66
CA ILE A 303 17.02 -10.57 22.76
C ILE A 303 15.98 -10.49 23.89
N SER A 304 16.34 -9.89 25.03
CA SER A 304 15.42 -9.69 26.16
C SER A 304 14.31 -8.69 25.84
N GLY A 305 14.59 -7.67 25.03
CA GLY A 305 13.56 -6.77 24.51
C GLY A 305 12.57 -7.53 23.63
N PHE A 306 13.08 -8.27 22.65
CA PHE A 306 12.27 -9.06 21.72
C PHE A 306 11.45 -10.15 22.43
N SER A 307 11.97 -10.79 23.48
CA SER A 307 11.25 -11.83 24.23
C SER A 307 10.00 -11.31 24.94
N THR A 308 9.87 -9.99 25.12
CA THR A 308 8.68 -9.34 25.69
C THR A 308 7.81 -8.64 24.65
N TYR A 309 8.30 -8.55 23.41
CA TYR A 309 7.66 -7.80 22.34
C TYR A 309 6.27 -8.36 21.98
N THR A 310 5.32 -7.46 21.82
CA THR A 310 3.98 -7.75 21.32
C THR A 310 3.66 -6.75 20.21
N GLY A 311 3.48 -7.24 19.00
CA GLY A 311 3.30 -6.40 17.82
C GLY A 311 3.62 -7.13 16.53
N LEU A 312 3.62 -6.38 15.43
CA LEU A 312 3.91 -6.90 14.10
C LEU A 312 5.39 -6.76 13.77
N VAL A 313 5.91 -7.71 13.00
CA VAL A 313 7.19 -7.60 12.28
C VAL A 313 6.88 -7.82 10.81
N THR A 314 7.35 -6.92 9.95
CA THR A 314 7.11 -6.99 8.50
C THR A 314 8.31 -7.55 7.76
N CYS A 315 8.10 -7.94 6.50
CA CYS A 315 9.15 -8.23 5.54
C CYS A 315 8.72 -7.63 4.21
N ASP A 316 9.45 -6.59 3.77
CA ASP A 316 9.37 -5.98 2.44
C ASP A 316 10.60 -6.44 1.63
N ASP A 317 10.48 -7.61 1.01
CA ASP A 317 11.56 -8.25 0.24
C ASP A 317 11.74 -7.56 -1.12
N SER A 318 10.68 -6.96 -1.69
CA SER A 318 10.74 -6.26 -2.97
C SER A 318 11.28 -4.82 -2.85
N GLY A 319 11.24 -4.26 -1.64
CA GLY A 319 11.65 -2.90 -1.36
C GLY A 319 10.73 -1.90 -2.08
N ASP A 320 9.43 -2.08 -2.04
CA ASP A 320 8.48 -1.11 -2.61
C ASP A 320 7.72 -0.32 -1.55
N GLY A 321 7.97 -0.60 -0.27
CA GLY A 321 7.33 0.00 0.88
C GLY A 321 6.05 -0.70 1.31
N ILE A 322 5.69 -1.82 0.67
CA ILE A 322 4.56 -2.65 1.02
C ILE A 322 5.10 -4.03 1.41
N PRO A 323 4.82 -4.53 2.62
CA PRO A 323 5.39 -5.79 3.06
C PRO A 323 4.65 -6.99 2.46
N GLU A 324 5.38 -7.92 1.85
CA GLU A 324 4.83 -9.21 1.40
C GLU A 324 4.55 -10.16 2.57
N ALA A 325 5.25 -10.00 3.69
CA ALA A 325 5.06 -10.86 4.86
C ALA A 325 4.82 -10.05 6.13
N THR A 326 3.92 -10.56 6.98
CA THR A 326 3.66 -10.01 8.30
C THR A 326 3.62 -11.12 9.36
N SER A 327 4.38 -10.92 10.43
CA SER A 327 4.47 -11.82 11.58
C SER A 327 3.93 -11.12 12.83
N LEU A 328 2.93 -11.71 13.48
CA LEU A 328 2.40 -11.22 14.75
C LEU A 328 3.06 -11.95 15.91
N TYR A 329 3.68 -11.19 16.81
CA TYR A 329 4.28 -11.68 18.04
C TYR A 329 3.46 -11.29 19.27
N ARG A 330 3.45 -12.17 20.27
CA ARG A 330 2.93 -11.89 21.61
C ARG A 330 3.92 -12.41 22.63
N SER A 331 4.47 -11.49 23.43
CA SER A 331 5.53 -11.79 24.40
C SER A 331 6.65 -12.63 23.77
N GLY A 332 7.19 -12.15 22.64
CA GLY A 332 8.27 -12.79 21.89
C GLY A 332 7.92 -14.10 21.18
N THR A 333 6.68 -14.60 21.33
CA THR A 333 6.21 -15.84 20.69
C THR A 333 5.45 -15.52 19.42
N LEU A 334 5.79 -16.20 18.31
CA LEU A 334 5.07 -16.07 17.05
C LEU A 334 3.65 -16.65 17.20
N VAL A 335 2.63 -15.84 16.87
CA VAL A 335 1.21 -16.19 16.97
C VAL A 335 0.61 -16.43 15.59
N SER A 336 0.95 -15.59 14.62
CA SER A 336 0.52 -15.77 13.25
C SER A 336 1.55 -15.25 12.26
N TRP A 337 1.59 -15.87 11.10
CA TRP A 337 2.39 -15.44 9.97
C TRP A 337 1.50 -15.41 8.73
N VAL A 338 1.60 -14.34 7.95
CA VAL A 338 0.84 -14.10 6.73
C VAL A 338 1.84 -13.74 5.64
N TYR A 339 1.67 -14.32 4.47
CA TYR A 339 2.45 -14.03 3.27
C TYR A 339 1.50 -13.82 2.10
N ASP A 340 1.55 -12.60 1.56
CA ASP A 340 0.80 -12.07 0.42
C ASP A 340 1.85 -11.56 -0.59
N GLY A 341 2.42 -12.51 -1.33
CA GLY A 341 3.60 -12.31 -2.16
C GLY A 341 3.33 -11.49 -3.42
N ASP A 342 2.08 -11.43 -3.88
CA ASP A 342 1.67 -10.54 -4.96
C ASP A 342 0.88 -9.32 -4.46
N GLN A 343 0.80 -9.12 -3.14
CA GLN A 343 0.22 -7.94 -2.49
C GLN A 343 -1.21 -7.61 -2.99
N ASP A 344 -1.97 -8.62 -3.38
CA ASP A 344 -3.32 -8.46 -3.93
C ASP A 344 -4.41 -8.45 -2.84
N GLY A 345 -4.01 -8.59 -1.56
CA GLY A 345 -4.88 -8.66 -0.39
C GLY A 345 -5.46 -10.04 -0.13
N GLN A 346 -5.02 -11.08 -0.85
CA GLN A 346 -5.43 -12.47 -0.72
C GLN A 346 -4.24 -13.39 -0.46
N PRO A 347 -3.75 -13.49 0.80
CA PRO A 347 -2.50 -14.18 1.13
C PRO A 347 -2.38 -15.61 0.57
N GLU A 348 -1.25 -15.92 -0.08
CA GLU A 348 -0.93 -17.28 -0.53
C GLU A 348 -0.67 -18.21 0.65
N ARG A 349 -0.14 -17.69 1.75
CA ARG A 349 0.20 -18.53 2.91
C ARG A 349 -0.18 -17.84 4.21
N MET A 350 -0.78 -18.62 5.09
CA MET A 350 -1.09 -18.20 6.45
C MET A 350 -0.76 -19.33 7.40
N ALA A 351 -0.14 -19.01 8.53
CA ALA A 351 0.10 -19.96 9.61
C ALA A 351 -0.41 -19.37 10.93
N THR A 352 -1.16 -20.17 11.68
CA THR A 352 -1.54 -19.87 13.07
C THR A 352 -0.76 -20.77 14.01
N MET A 353 -0.14 -20.19 15.02
CA MET A 353 0.75 -20.90 15.94
C MET A 353 0.22 -20.88 17.37
N LYS A 354 0.55 -21.94 18.10
CA LYS A 354 0.38 -22.05 19.55
C LYS A 354 1.69 -22.58 20.12
N GLU A 355 2.25 -21.89 21.11
CA GLU A 355 3.51 -22.29 21.76
C GLU A 355 4.65 -22.52 20.74
N SER A 356 4.76 -21.63 19.75
CA SER A 356 5.75 -21.70 18.65
C SER A 356 5.63 -22.91 17.72
N ALA A 357 4.53 -23.68 17.81
CA ALA A 357 4.22 -24.76 16.87
C ALA A 357 2.99 -24.38 16.02
N PRO A 358 2.98 -24.69 14.71
CA PRO A 358 1.82 -24.41 13.88
C PRO A 358 0.66 -25.32 14.24
N THR A 359 -0.51 -24.73 14.39
CA THR A 359 -1.80 -25.41 14.62
C THR A 359 -2.61 -25.52 13.33
N GLU A 360 -2.47 -24.52 12.47
CA GLU A 360 -3.14 -24.43 11.18
C GLU A 360 -2.20 -23.76 10.18
N ILE A 361 -2.09 -24.33 8.98
CA ILE A 361 -1.42 -23.71 7.84
C ILE A 361 -2.43 -23.71 6.69
N ARG A 362 -2.64 -22.54 6.08
CA ARG A 362 -3.42 -22.36 4.86
C ARG A 362 -2.47 -22.02 3.73
N ILE A 363 -2.62 -22.70 2.60
CA ILE A 363 -1.85 -22.47 1.39
C ILE A 363 -2.85 -22.30 0.26
N ARG A 364 -2.82 -21.14 -0.40
CA ARG A 364 -3.61 -20.83 -1.58
C ARG A 364 -2.71 -20.86 -2.82
N SER A 365 -3.24 -21.43 -3.89
CA SER A 365 -2.62 -21.38 -5.22
C SER A 365 -3.74 -21.24 -6.26
N GLY A 366 -3.94 -20.02 -6.75
CA GLY A 366 -5.09 -19.70 -7.60
C GLY A 366 -6.41 -19.96 -6.86
N SER A 367 -7.30 -20.75 -7.47
CA SER A 367 -8.59 -21.12 -6.88
C SER A 367 -8.54 -22.28 -5.89
N ALA A 368 -7.39 -22.95 -5.75
CA ALA A 368 -7.21 -24.05 -4.82
C ALA A 368 -6.73 -23.53 -3.47
N GLU A 369 -7.35 -24.02 -2.40
CA GLU A 369 -6.92 -23.79 -1.01
C GLU A 369 -6.65 -25.14 -0.36
N LEU A 370 -5.50 -25.28 0.28
CA LEU A 370 -5.13 -26.41 1.12
C LEU A 370 -5.06 -25.93 2.56
N VAL A 371 -5.83 -26.55 3.45
CA VAL A 371 -5.81 -26.27 4.88
C VAL A 371 -5.28 -27.49 5.63
N LEU A 372 -4.12 -27.34 6.26
CA LEU A 372 -3.50 -28.34 7.12
C LEU A 372 -3.75 -27.98 8.59
N ARG A 373 -4.39 -28.88 9.34
CA ARG A 373 -4.54 -28.75 10.80
C ARG A 373 -3.71 -29.83 11.50
N TYR A 374 -2.92 -29.43 12.48
CA TYR A 374 -1.97 -30.30 13.17
C TYR A 374 -2.46 -30.74 14.55
N ASP A 375 -2.09 -31.96 14.96
CA ASP A 375 -2.32 -32.52 16.31
C ASP A 375 -1.42 -33.72 16.62
N PRO A 376 -0.44 -33.64 17.53
CA PRO A 376 0.49 -32.52 17.76
C PRO A 376 1.45 -32.33 16.57
N TRP A 377 2.05 -31.16 16.38
CA TRP A 377 3.09 -30.96 15.35
C TRP A 377 4.23 -32.00 15.53
N PRO A 378 4.72 -32.67 14.48
CA PRO A 378 4.44 -32.43 13.05
C PRO A 378 3.30 -33.27 12.44
N TYR A 379 2.48 -33.95 13.25
CA TYR A 379 1.41 -34.83 12.76
C TYR A 379 0.21 -34.04 12.24
N VAL A 380 -0.14 -34.24 10.97
CA VAL A 380 -1.32 -33.65 10.34
C VAL A 380 -2.55 -34.45 10.72
N LYS A 381 -3.52 -33.79 11.35
CA LYS A 381 -4.82 -34.37 11.73
C LYS A 381 -5.78 -34.38 10.55
N THR A 382 -5.85 -33.25 9.83
CA THR A 382 -6.73 -33.08 8.67
C THR A 382 -6.02 -32.26 7.61
N ALA A 383 -6.18 -32.66 6.36
CA ALA A 383 -5.84 -31.90 5.16
C ALA A 383 -7.10 -31.81 4.30
N THR A 384 -7.55 -30.59 4.02
CA THR A 384 -8.74 -30.30 3.21
C THR A 384 -8.43 -29.35 2.10
#